data_AF-A0A918KCS1-F1
#
_entry.id   AF-A0A918KCS1-F1
#
_cell.length_a   1.000
_cell.length_b   1.000
_cell.length_c   1.000
_cell.angle_alpha   90.00
_cell.angle_beta   90.00
_cell.angle_gamma   90.00
#
_symmetry.space_group_name_H-M   'P 1'
#
loop_
_entity.id
_entity.type
_entity.pdbx_description
1 polymer ?
#
loop_
_entity_poly.entity_id
_entity_poly.type
_entity_poly.pdbx_seq_one_letter_code
_entity_poly.pdbx_strand_id
1 'polypeptide(L)'
;MGFDHGPDTGFADDDAGGPAGPTPEEHAAWADVRRRATGMTHHEAKAAREEARAAARSRSLTGPDAVRARAEAEEWERVTESMADHAGPYDPRCDPFVQGEEAARADHGGRSSRNR
;
A
#
# COMPACT_ATOMS: atom_id res chain seq x y z
N MET A 1 -9.91 59.26 -14.76
CA MET A 1 -9.24 57.94 -14.62
C MET A 1 -10.04 57.18 -13.58
N GLY A 2 -10.98 56.34 -14.02
CA GLY A 2 -11.76 55.48 -13.14
C GLY A 2 -10.99 54.19 -12.90
N PHE A 3 -10.83 53.80 -11.64
CA PHE A 3 -10.39 52.45 -11.31
C PHE A 3 -11.64 51.62 -11.01
N ASP A 4 -11.81 50.65 -11.89
CA ASP A 4 -12.84 49.63 -11.96
C ASP A 4 -12.79 48.69 -10.73
N HIS A 5 -13.96 48.20 -10.34
CA HIS A 5 -14.17 47.27 -9.25
C HIS A 5 -14.22 45.85 -9.84
N GLY A 6 -13.33 44.96 -9.40
CA GLY A 6 -13.37 43.54 -9.73
C GLY A 6 -12.90 42.69 -8.55
N PRO A 7 -13.81 41.99 -7.85
CA PRO A 7 -13.48 41.01 -6.82
C PRO A 7 -13.30 39.60 -7.41
N ASP A 8 -12.82 38.68 -6.57
CA ASP A 8 -12.90 37.22 -6.71
C ASP A 8 -11.91 36.53 -7.67
N THR A 9 -10.85 35.96 -7.09
CA THR A 9 -10.49 34.55 -7.28
C THR A 9 -9.65 34.21 -6.05
N GLY A 10 -10.24 33.65 -5.01
CA GLY A 10 -10.70 32.26 -5.05
C GLY A 10 -9.54 31.45 -4.50
N PHE A 11 -9.76 30.85 -3.32
CA PHE A 11 -8.86 29.93 -2.67
C PHE A 11 -8.25 29.00 -3.72
N ALA A 12 -6.98 29.20 -4.05
CA ALA A 12 -6.15 28.09 -4.49
C ALA A 12 -5.94 27.24 -3.24
N ASP A 13 -6.97 26.48 -2.90
CA ASP A 13 -6.81 25.20 -2.24
C ASP A 13 -5.99 24.35 -3.22
N ASP A 14 -4.67 24.59 -3.18
CA ASP A 14 -3.67 23.69 -3.74
C ASP A 14 -3.59 22.47 -2.81
N ASP A 15 -4.72 21.78 -2.66
CA ASP A 15 -4.82 20.44 -2.06
C ASP A 15 -4.76 19.41 -3.20
N ALA A 16 -3.78 19.58 -4.09
CA ALA A 16 -3.45 18.62 -5.14
C ALA A 16 -2.02 18.10 -4.92
N GLY A 17 -1.71 17.71 -3.68
CA GLY A 17 -0.36 17.32 -3.31
C GLY A 17 -0.17 16.67 -1.94
N GLY A 18 -1.24 16.29 -1.22
CA GLY A 18 -1.07 15.32 -0.15
C GLY A 18 -0.51 14.02 -0.76
N PRO A 19 0.41 13.29 -0.10
CA PRO A 19 0.85 12.01 -0.64
C PRO A 19 -0.42 11.16 -0.82
N ALA A 20 -0.81 10.93 -2.07
CA ALA A 20 -1.93 10.07 -2.38
C ALA A 20 -1.60 8.75 -1.68
N GLY A 21 -2.42 8.39 -0.70
CA GLY A 21 -2.28 7.11 -0.02
C GLY A 21 -2.27 5.98 -1.05
N PRO A 22 -1.74 4.81 -0.68
CA PRO A 22 -1.73 3.65 -1.56
C PRO A 22 -3.08 3.46 -2.27
N THR A 23 -3.00 3.26 -3.58
CA THR A 23 -4.17 3.06 -4.44
C THR A 23 -4.86 1.73 -4.10
N PRO A 24 -6.15 1.57 -4.45
CA PRO A 24 -6.85 0.29 -4.27
C PRO A 24 -6.14 -0.88 -4.96
N GLU A 25 -5.53 -0.65 -6.12
CA GLU A 25 -4.74 -1.66 -6.84
C GLU A 25 -3.48 -2.07 -6.05
N GLU A 26 -2.80 -1.13 -5.39
CA GLU A 26 -1.64 -1.41 -4.53
C GLU A 26 -2.07 -2.23 -3.31
N HIS A 27 -3.14 -1.83 -2.62
CA HIS A 27 -3.68 -2.61 -1.50
C HIS A 27 -4.11 -4.03 -1.92
N ALA A 28 -4.70 -4.18 -3.11
CA ALA A 28 -5.07 -5.49 -3.65
C ALA A 28 -3.82 -6.36 -3.89
N ALA A 29 -2.75 -5.79 -4.46
CA ALA A 29 -1.48 -6.47 -4.64
C ALA A 29 -0.89 -6.92 -3.29
N TRP A 30 -0.92 -6.05 -2.29
CA TRP A 30 -0.41 -6.37 -0.96
C TRP A 30 -1.20 -7.51 -0.29
N ALA A 31 -2.53 -7.47 -0.38
CA ALA A 31 -3.39 -8.53 0.15
C ALA A 31 -3.13 -9.88 -0.52
N ASP A 32 -2.85 -9.88 -1.83
CA ASP A 32 -2.50 -11.09 -2.58
C ASP A 32 -1.15 -11.65 -2.15
N VAL A 33 -0.14 -10.80 -1.98
CA VAL A 33 1.18 -11.20 -1.45
C VAL A 33 1.04 -11.82 -0.07
N ARG A 34 0.33 -11.16 0.86
CA ARG A 34 0.13 -11.67 2.22
C ARG A 34 -0.54 -13.03 2.22
N ARG A 35 -1.61 -13.22 1.41
CA ARG A 35 -2.25 -14.55 1.29
C ARG A 35 -1.29 -15.62 0.80
N ARG A 36 -0.43 -15.31 -0.16
CA ARG A 36 0.57 -16.25 -0.69
C ARG A 36 1.66 -16.55 0.32
N ALA A 37 2.09 -15.53 1.07
CA ALA A 37 3.13 -15.65 2.07
C ALA A 37 2.69 -16.44 3.31
N THR A 38 1.40 -16.44 3.67
CA THR A 38 0.90 -17.13 4.87
C THR A 38 1.36 -18.59 4.90
N GLY A 39 2.07 -18.97 5.96
CA GLY A 39 2.60 -20.32 6.13
C GLY A 39 3.96 -20.57 5.48
N MET A 40 4.49 -19.65 4.66
CA MET A 40 5.81 -19.79 4.05
C MET A 40 6.92 -19.58 5.10
N THR A 41 8.03 -20.30 4.90
CA THR A 41 9.29 -20.02 5.60
C THR A 41 9.99 -18.79 5.01
N HIS A 42 10.94 -18.21 5.74
CA HIS A 42 11.73 -17.07 5.26
C HIS A 42 12.44 -17.36 3.93
N HIS A 43 12.90 -18.60 3.72
CA HIS A 43 13.54 -18.99 2.45
C HIS A 43 12.58 -19.02 1.27
N GLU A 44 11.36 -19.53 1.47
CA GLU A 44 10.33 -19.56 0.44
C GLU A 44 9.85 -18.14 0.09
N ALA A 45 9.61 -17.31 1.12
CA ALA A 45 9.26 -15.90 0.93
C ALA A 45 10.38 -15.13 0.20
N LYS A 46 11.65 -15.41 0.51
CA LYS A 46 12.79 -14.81 -0.19
C LYS A 46 12.85 -15.23 -1.66
N ALA A 47 12.59 -16.49 -1.98
CA ALA A 47 12.54 -16.94 -3.37
C ALA A 47 11.41 -16.24 -4.14
N ALA A 48 10.22 -16.15 -3.55
CA ALA A 48 9.09 -15.43 -4.13
C ALA A 48 9.37 -13.94 -4.32
N ARG A 49 10.09 -13.29 -3.38
CA ARG A 49 10.54 -11.90 -3.51
C ARG A 49 11.43 -11.70 -4.73
N GLU A 50 12.41 -12.57 -4.96
CA GLU A 50 13.31 -12.44 -6.11
C GLU A 50 12.56 -12.62 -7.43
N GLU A 51 11.58 -13.54 -7.48
CA GLU A 51 10.69 -13.70 -8.64
C GLU A 51 9.85 -12.45 -8.89
N ALA A 52 9.21 -11.90 -7.86
CA ALA A 52 8.42 -10.68 -7.96
C ALA A 52 9.26 -9.48 -8.42
N ARG A 53 10.49 -9.36 -7.89
CA ARG A 53 11.44 -8.31 -8.30
C ARG A 53 11.87 -8.46 -9.75
N ALA A 54 12.06 -9.70 -10.22
CA ALA A 54 12.35 -9.97 -11.63
C ALA A 54 11.15 -9.60 -12.52
N ALA A 55 9.93 -9.94 -12.10
CA ALA A 55 8.70 -9.58 -12.80
C ALA A 55 8.52 -8.05 -12.89
N ALA A 56 8.72 -7.32 -11.79
CA ALA A 56 8.61 -5.86 -11.75
C ALA A 56 9.62 -5.14 -12.65
N ARG A 57 10.79 -5.75 -12.91
CA ARG A 57 11.81 -5.23 -13.85
C ARG A 57 11.50 -5.56 -15.31
N SER A 58 10.46 -6.34 -15.57
CA SER A 58 10.09 -6.72 -16.94
C SER A 58 9.59 -5.50 -17.70
N ARG A 59 10.32 -5.15 -18.78
CA ARG A 59 9.95 -4.11 -19.75
C ARG A 59 8.65 -4.40 -20.52
N SER A 60 8.06 -5.58 -20.33
CA SER A 60 6.80 -5.98 -20.96
C SER A 60 5.56 -5.52 -20.18
N LEU A 61 5.71 -5.12 -18.91
CA LEU A 61 4.60 -4.61 -18.10
C LEU A 61 4.39 -3.12 -18.36
N THR A 62 3.12 -2.69 -18.46
CA THR A 62 2.76 -1.30 -18.72
C THR A 62 1.53 -0.90 -17.92
N GLY A 63 1.41 0.39 -17.59
CA GLY A 63 0.23 0.93 -16.91
C GLY A 63 -0.04 0.24 -15.57
N PRO A 64 -1.29 -0.20 -15.29
CA PRO A 64 -1.66 -0.74 -13.98
C PRO A 64 -0.91 -2.03 -13.63
N ASP A 65 -0.54 -2.85 -14.61
CA ASP A 65 0.22 -4.09 -14.35
C ASP A 65 1.65 -3.80 -13.85
N ALA A 66 2.26 -2.73 -14.35
CA ALA A 66 3.58 -2.29 -13.87
C ALA A 66 3.51 -1.77 -12.42
N VAL A 67 2.44 -1.02 -12.09
CA VAL A 67 2.18 -0.55 -10.72
C VAL A 67 1.96 -1.74 -9.79
N ARG A 68 1.12 -2.70 -10.19
CA ARG A 68 0.83 -3.89 -9.38
C ARG A 68 2.07 -4.74 -9.12
N ALA A 69 2.88 -4.97 -10.15
CA ALA A 69 4.12 -5.74 -10.01
C ALA A 69 5.14 -5.06 -9.09
N ARG A 70 5.23 -3.73 -9.14
CA ARG A 70 6.06 -2.96 -8.21
C ARG A 70 5.55 -3.07 -6.78
N ALA A 71 4.25 -2.87 -6.56
CA ALA A 71 3.61 -2.97 -5.25
C ALA A 71 3.75 -4.39 -4.65
N GLU A 72 3.63 -5.42 -5.47
CA GLU A 72 3.87 -6.81 -5.08
C GLU A 72 5.33 -7.03 -4.64
N ALA A 73 6.31 -6.52 -5.39
CA ALA A 73 7.73 -6.64 -5.04
C ALA A 73 8.07 -5.91 -3.73
N GLU A 74 7.49 -4.73 -3.51
CA GLU A 74 7.65 -3.94 -2.27
C GLU A 74 7.04 -4.67 -1.07
N GLU A 75 5.85 -5.27 -1.20
CA GLU A 75 5.25 -6.04 -0.12
C GLU A 75 6.02 -7.33 0.18
N TRP A 76 6.56 -8.02 -0.84
CA TRP A 76 7.43 -9.17 -0.62
C TRP A 76 8.71 -8.80 0.14
N GLU A 77 9.30 -7.64 -0.15
CA GLU A 77 10.44 -7.11 0.61
C GLU A 77 10.07 -6.94 2.09
N ARG A 78 8.97 -6.23 2.37
CA ARG A 78 8.47 -6.00 3.73
C ARG A 78 8.19 -7.30 4.48
N VAL A 79 7.53 -8.27 3.83
CA VAL A 79 7.26 -9.60 4.42
C VAL A 79 8.56 -10.33 4.74
N THR A 80 9.54 -10.35 3.83
CA THR A 80 10.81 -11.03 4.11
C THR A 80 11.60 -10.37 5.24
N GLU A 81 11.55 -9.05 5.33
CA GLU A 81 12.19 -8.29 6.41
C GLU A 81 11.52 -8.56 7.75
N SER A 82 10.18 -8.56 7.82
CA SER A 82 9.48 -8.88 9.06
C SER A 82 9.78 -10.30 9.55
N MET A 83 9.98 -11.23 8.63
CA MET A 83 10.39 -12.62 8.89
C MET A 83 11.84 -12.80 9.30
N ALA A 84 12.73 -11.84 9.03
CA ALA A 84 14.14 -11.97 9.38
C ALA A 84 14.36 -12.01 10.91
N ASP A 85 13.48 -11.34 11.66
CA ASP A 85 13.59 -11.17 13.11
C ASP A 85 12.83 -12.25 13.92
N HIS A 86 12.07 -13.16 13.28
CA HIS A 86 11.32 -14.20 13.97
C HIS A 86 11.51 -15.61 13.38
N ALA A 87 11.66 -16.59 14.27
CA ALA A 87 11.74 -18.00 13.89
C ALA A 87 10.32 -18.55 13.73
N GLY A 88 9.80 -18.54 12.50
CA GLY A 88 8.49 -19.11 12.21
C GLY A 88 8.04 -18.90 10.77
N PRO A 89 6.97 -19.58 10.35
CA PRO A 89 6.29 -19.27 9.11
C PRO A 89 5.64 -17.88 9.21
N TYR A 90 5.45 -17.22 8.07
CA TYR A 90 4.77 -15.94 8.03
C TYR A 90 3.31 -16.10 8.51
N ASP A 91 2.93 -15.30 9.49
CA ASP A 91 1.55 -15.14 9.92
C ASP A 91 1.17 -13.65 9.90
N PRO A 92 0.19 -13.23 9.07
CA PRO A 92 -0.19 -11.83 8.96
C PRO A 92 -0.82 -11.27 10.23
N ARG A 93 -1.29 -12.11 11.16
CA ARG A 93 -1.86 -11.67 12.44
C ARG A 93 -0.76 -11.30 13.44
N CYS A 94 0.46 -11.77 13.23
CA CYS A 94 1.66 -11.39 13.98
C CYS A 94 2.42 -10.21 13.35
N ASP A 95 1.97 -9.71 12.20
CA ASP A 95 2.64 -8.65 11.45
C ASP A 95 2.21 -7.24 11.93
N PRO A 96 3.13 -6.44 12.51
CA PRO A 96 2.78 -5.13 13.06
C PRO A 96 2.24 -4.13 12.02
N PHE A 97 2.68 -4.24 10.76
CA PHE A 97 2.21 -3.36 9.69
C PHE A 97 0.74 -3.68 9.36
N VAL A 98 0.42 -4.98 9.25
CA VAL A 98 -0.95 -5.45 8.98
C VAL A 98 -1.89 -5.05 10.13
N GLN A 99 -1.45 -5.22 11.38
CA GLN A 99 -2.22 -4.78 12.55
C GLN A 99 -2.49 -3.26 12.54
N GLY A 100 -1.52 -2.45 12.11
CA GLY A 100 -1.68 -1.01 11.95
C GLY A 100 -2.72 -0.63 10.89
N GLU A 101 -2.70 -1.31 9.73
CA GLU A 101 -3.70 -1.10 8.68
C GLU A 101 -5.12 -1.49 9.12
N GLU A 102 -5.26 -2.64 9.79
CA GLU A 102 -6.56 -3.09 10.33
C GLU A 102 -7.10 -2.13 11.39
N ALA A 103 -6.24 -1.64 12.29
CA ALA A 103 -6.60 -0.64 13.29
C ALA A 103 -7.08 0.66 12.65
N ALA A 104 -6.35 1.19 11.66
CA ALA A 104 -6.75 2.39 10.94
C ALA A 104 -8.13 2.21 10.26
N ARG A 105 -8.36 1.08 9.60
CA ARG A 105 -9.65 0.77 8.96
C ARG A 105 -10.80 0.71 9.98
N ALA A 106 -10.55 0.14 11.17
CA ALA A 106 -11.53 0.09 12.24
C ALA A 106 -11.88 1.50 12.75
N ASP A 107 -10.90 2.40 12.89
CA ASP A 107 -11.12 3.79 13.30
C ASP A 107 -11.92 4.60 12.27
N HIS A 108 -11.67 4.38 10.98
CA HIS A 108 -12.46 5.00 9.91
C HIS A 108 -13.91 4.48 9.87
N GLY A 109 -14.14 3.20 10.16
CA GLY A 109 -15.48 2.61 10.27
C GLY A 109 -16.25 3.02 11.54
N GLY A 110 -15.54 3.17 12.67
CA GLY A 110 -16.10 3.53 13.97
C GLY A 110 -16.51 5.00 14.12
N ARG A 111 -16.01 5.87 13.24
CA ARG A 111 -16.35 7.31 13.24
C ARG A 111 -17.66 7.62 12.50
N SER A 112 -18.23 6.66 11.75
CA SER A 112 -19.49 6.82 11.02
C SER A 112 -20.74 6.40 11.81
N SER A 113 -20.58 5.66 12.92
CA SER A 113 -21.69 5.11 13.72
C SER A 113 -22.02 5.92 14.99
N ARG A 114 -21.47 7.12 15.15
CA ARG A 114 -21.68 7.98 16.32
C ARG A 114 -22.42 9.28 15.96
N ASN A 115 -23.50 9.16 15.19
CA ASN A 115 -24.46 10.25 14.98
C ASN A 115 -25.86 9.67 14.67
N ARG A 116 -26.50 9.11 15.69
CA ARG A 116 -27.95 8.86 15.70
C ARG A 116 -28.51 9.23 17.06
#